data_AF-A0AAD2CHQ1-F1
#
_entry.id   AF-A0AAD2CHQ1-F1
#
_cell.length_a   1.000
_cell.length_b   1.000
_cell.length_c   1.000
_cell.angle_alpha   90.00
_cell.angle_beta   90.00
_cell.angle_gamma   90.00
#
_symmetry.space_group_name_H-M   'P 1'
#
loop_
_entity.id
_entity.type
_entity.pdbx_description
1 polymer ?
#
loop_
_entity_poly.entity_id
_entity_poly.type
_entity_poly.pdbx_seq_one_letter_code
_entity_poly.pdbx_strand_id
1 'polypeptide(L)'
;MIQRYSNITILLLCWILRAESFAQPNNKNGRTTRIRQSICSTTTTTSTSVHASLNNNDSSISERRKFLSHAMGAVATMTGISSTTIIMMPSQALAQQPQQPTPGTTSAAVTVPPQEPNKYGVASNKRLGGLSNKIRNICKTMDEMQRDLMQERWDLVEQYPAQLRSYVPLLTAYTDSAFPSEAPSDWGLRVALRYEVGRYFGCLERLKSAVAKRNLSEAYVAYSDMSLHLDRYLRVGGIYTFYDNVIDNEKYFAEYDSALVYSDPIKDPADVRDLVVLCKGPDKGKTGIVIGIYQDGSETCAVKLDRYKGMREIRVVPRNWAAKRLGEQEPDDVFLIPRKAS
;
A
#
# COMPACT_ATOMS: atom_id res chain seq x y z
N MET A 1 -43.24 -10.22 -4.30
CA MET A 1 -41.94 -9.68 -4.77
C MET A 1 -41.25 -8.77 -3.72
N ILE A 2 -41.55 -8.91 -2.41
CA ILE A 2 -41.03 -8.04 -1.34
C ILE A 2 -40.12 -8.80 -0.34
N GLN A 3 -40.06 -10.13 -0.40
CA GLN A 3 -39.33 -10.95 0.59
C GLN A 3 -37.83 -11.17 0.32
N ARG A 4 -37.27 -10.69 -0.81
CA ARG A 4 -35.85 -10.94 -1.15
C ARG A 4 -34.87 -9.87 -0.67
N TYR A 5 -35.35 -8.71 -0.19
CA TYR A 5 -34.47 -7.63 0.29
C TYR A 5 -34.07 -7.75 1.77
N SER A 6 -34.71 -8.62 2.56
CA SER A 6 -34.40 -8.76 4.00
C SER A 6 -33.11 -9.55 4.28
N ASN A 7 -32.75 -10.50 3.40
CA ASN A 7 -31.59 -11.37 3.63
C ASN A 7 -30.23 -10.72 3.33
N ILE A 8 -30.20 -9.65 2.52
CA ILE A 8 -28.95 -8.99 2.10
C ILE A 8 -28.43 -8.06 3.21
N THR A 9 -29.31 -7.40 3.95
CA THR A 9 -28.93 -6.55 5.10
C THR A 9 -28.37 -7.38 6.26
N ILE A 10 -28.90 -8.59 6.46
CA ILE A 10 -28.42 -9.54 7.48
C ILE A 10 -27.02 -10.06 7.14
N LEU A 11 -26.71 -10.31 5.86
CA LEU A 11 -25.36 -10.76 5.46
C LEU A 11 -24.31 -9.65 5.60
N LEU A 12 -24.66 -8.39 5.35
CA LEU A 12 -23.75 -7.25 5.57
C LEU A 12 -23.48 -7.00 7.06
N LEU A 13 -24.51 -7.14 7.91
CA LEU A 13 -24.37 -7.07 9.38
C LEU A 13 -23.62 -8.27 9.98
N CYS A 14 -23.84 -9.49 9.46
CA CYS A 14 -23.07 -10.66 9.86
C CYS A 14 -21.59 -10.56 9.46
N TRP A 15 -21.25 -9.87 8.37
CA TRP A 15 -19.86 -9.67 7.98
C TRP A 15 -19.15 -8.65 8.87
N ILE A 16 -19.85 -7.58 9.28
CA ILE A 16 -19.34 -6.57 10.23
C ILE A 16 -19.13 -7.17 11.63
N LEU A 17 -20.05 -8.03 12.11
CA LEU A 17 -19.94 -8.66 13.43
C LEU A 17 -18.93 -9.82 13.49
N ARG A 18 -18.59 -10.45 12.36
CA ARG A 18 -17.62 -11.57 12.34
C ARG A 18 -16.16 -11.11 12.33
N ALA A 19 -15.91 -9.83 12.04
CA ALA A 19 -14.57 -9.24 12.09
C ALA A 19 -14.05 -9.00 13.52
N GLU A 20 -14.91 -9.01 14.55
CA GLU A 20 -14.51 -8.79 15.95
C GLU A 20 -14.06 -10.06 16.69
N SER A 21 -14.20 -11.27 16.11
CA SER A 21 -13.90 -12.54 16.80
C SER A 21 -12.53 -13.17 16.52
N PHE A 22 -11.62 -12.48 15.83
CA PHE A 22 -10.25 -12.99 15.57
C PHE A 22 -9.19 -12.19 16.34
N ALA A 23 -9.27 -12.21 17.68
CA ALA A 23 -8.16 -11.77 18.52
C ALA A 23 -8.25 -12.34 19.94
N GLN A 24 -7.96 -13.63 20.14
CA GLN A 24 -7.32 -14.12 21.38
C GLN A 24 -6.51 -15.40 21.13
N PRO A 25 -5.19 -15.42 21.39
CA PRO A 25 -4.45 -16.66 21.56
C PRO A 25 -4.78 -17.27 22.94
N ASN A 26 -5.20 -18.53 22.89
CA ASN A 26 -5.57 -19.39 23.99
C ASN A 26 -4.31 -19.77 24.80
N ASN A 27 -4.06 -19.13 25.94
CA ASN A 27 -3.02 -19.56 26.88
C ASN A 27 -3.68 -20.21 28.11
N LYS A 28 -3.88 -21.54 28.03
CA LYS A 28 -4.26 -22.36 29.17
C LYS A 28 -3.00 -22.85 29.86
N ASN A 29 -2.66 -22.26 31.00
CA ASN A 29 -1.97 -22.95 32.08
C ASN A 29 -2.50 -22.42 33.40
N GLY A 30 -3.19 -23.30 34.13
CA GLY A 30 -3.80 -22.99 35.40
C GLY A 30 -2.80 -22.97 36.55
N ARG A 31 -3.15 -22.22 37.60
CA ARG A 31 -2.98 -22.68 38.98
C ARG A 31 -3.90 -21.90 39.91
N THR A 32 -4.81 -22.65 40.50
CA THR A 32 -5.74 -22.26 41.55
C THR A 32 -4.98 -22.07 42.86
N THR A 33 -5.01 -20.88 43.45
CA THR A 33 -4.90 -20.71 44.90
C THR A 33 -5.72 -19.52 45.37
N ARG A 34 -6.78 -19.88 46.07
CA ARG A 34 -7.72 -19.08 46.86
C ARG A 34 -6.99 -18.58 48.11
N ILE A 35 -7.01 -17.28 48.43
CA ILE A 35 -6.86 -16.75 49.80
C ILE A 35 -7.61 -15.42 49.95
N ARG A 36 -8.51 -15.44 50.93
CA ARG A 36 -9.20 -14.45 51.76
C ARG A 36 -9.29 -12.96 51.40
N GLN A 37 -10.53 -12.51 51.53
CA GLN A 37 -10.99 -11.17 51.93
C GLN A 37 -10.34 -10.68 53.23
N SER A 38 -9.99 -9.40 53.27
CA SER A 38 -10.17 -8.55 54.46
C SER A 38 -10.24 -7.07 54.07
N ILE A 39 -11.36 -6.48 54.46
CA ILE A 39 -11.67 -5.06 54.59
C ILE A 39 -10.75 -4.45 55.66
N CYS A 40 -10.18 -3.24 55.47
CA CYS A 40 -10.30 -2.11 56.42
C CYS A 40 -9.46 -0.88 56.00
N SER A 41 -10.16 0.24 56.02
CA SER A 41 -9.87 1.68 56.16
C SER A 41 -8.51 2.17 56.71
N THR A 42 -8.04 3.26 56.07
CA THR A 42 -7.61 4.57 56.61
C THR A 42 -6.68 4.62 57.83
N THR A 43 -5.43 5.11 57.67
CA THR A 43 -4.89 6.23 58.49
C THR A 43 -3.65 6.90 57.87
N THR A 44 -3.69 8.23 57.86
CA THR A 44 -2.66 9.28 57.75
C THR A 44 -1.37 9.02 58.55
N THR A 45 -0.16 9.33 58.03
CA THR A 45 0.85 10.22 58.69
C THR A 45 2.13 10.50 57.86
N THR A 46 2.47 11.80 57.79
CA THR A 46 3.79 12.47 57.83
C THR A 46 4.98 12.06 56.95
N SER A 47 5.33 12.99 56.06
CA SER A 47 6.58 13.76 55.98
C SER A 47 7.88 13.18 56.57
N THR A 48 8.89 13.00 55.72
CA THR A 48 10.30 13.25 56.10
C THR A 48 11.10 13.69 54.87
N SER A 49 11.65 14.89 54.94
CA SER A 49 12.68 15.42 54.05
C SER A 49 14.05 14.92 54.48
N VAL A 50 14.88 14.41 53.57
CA VAL A 50 16.34 14.40 53.72
C VAL A 50 17.02 14.67 52.37
N HIS A 51 18.07 15.47 52.48
CA HIS A 51 18.94 16.07 51.49
C HIS A 51 19.77 15.12 50.62
N ALA A 52 20.14 15.68 49.46
CA ALA A 52 21.44 15.61 48.77
C ALA A 52 21.87 14.28 48.10
N SER A 53 22.04 14.31 46.77
CA SER A 53 23.37 14.46 46.12
C SER A 53 23.33 14.03 44.64
N LEU A 54 23.83 14.93 43.79
CA LEU A 54 24.61 14.72 42.57
C LEU A 54 24.49 13.36 41.85
N ASN A 55 24.00 13.39 40.60
CA ASN A 55 24.63 12.60 39.55
C ASN A 55 24.46 13.27 38.19
N ASN A 56 25.61 13.69 37.64
CA ASN A 56 25.83 13.90 36.22
C ASN A 56 25.56 12.58 35.50
N ASN A 57 24.79 12.61 34.43
CA ASN A 57 25.04 11.74 33.28
C ASN A 57 24.52 12.41 32.02
N ASP A 58 25.50 12.72 31.17
CA ASP A 58 25.44 12.99 29.75
C ASP A 58 24.22 12.41 29.06
N SER A 59 23.36 13.31 28.57
CA SER A 59 22.44 12.97 27.49
C SER A 59 23.16 13.26 26.18
N SER A 60 23.67 12.19 25.57
CA SER A 60 24.21 12.19 24.21
C SER A 60 23.09 12.55 23.22
N ILE A 61 22.94 13.85 22.98
CA ILE A 61 22.22 14.38 21.84
C ILE A 61 23.03 13.96 20.60
N SER A 62 22.39 13.16 19.75
CA SER A 62 22.99 12.53 18.58
C SER A 62 23.56 13.58 17.61
N GLU A 63 24.88 13.76 17.63
CA GLU A 63 25.66 14.45 16.60
C GLU A 63 25.68 13.63 15.29
N ARG A 64 24.52 13.50 14.63
CA ARG A 64 24.41 12.89 13.29
C ARG A 64 23.98 13.91 12.23
N ARG A 65 24.47 15.14 12.37
CA ARG A 65 24.47 16.19 11.32
C ARG A 65 25.87 16.78 11.22
N LYS A 66 26.74 16.14 10.44
CA LYS A 66 27.99 16.68 9.87
C LYS A 66 28.66 15.58 9.05
N PHE A 67 28.24 15.38 7.81
CA PHE A 67 29.04 14.63 6.82
C PHE A 67 28.95 15.32 5.47
N LEU A 68 29.78 16.35 5.30
CA LEU A 68 30.14 16.95 4.02
C LEU A 68 31.54 17.55 4.17
N SER A 69 32.56 16.67 4.14
CA SER A 69 33.93 16.98 3.70
C SER A 69 34.82 15.73 3.82
N HIS A 70 35.52 15.44 2.73
CA HIS A 70 36.68 14.53 2.58
C HIS A 70 36.42 13.02 2.67
N ALA A 71 36.58 12.30 1.56
CA ALA A 71 37.89 11.76 1.21
C ALA A 71 37.88 11.08 -0.18
N MET A 72 38.80 11.51 -1.03
CA MET A 72 39.34 10.73 -2.14
C MET A 72 40.25 9.62 -1.58
N GLY A 73 40.35 8.48 -2.26
CA GLY A 73 41.53 7.61 -2.14
C GLY A 73 41.30 6.10 -2.34
N ALA A 74 41.90 5.57 -3.42
CA ALA A 74 42.40 4.21 -3.66
C ALA A 74 41.41 3.01 -3.61
N VAL A 75 41.15 2.31 -4.72
CA VAL A 75 41.98 1.27 -5.40
C VAL A 75 42.23 0.04 -4.52
N ALA A 76 41.58 -1.10 -4.83
CA ALA A 76 42.23 -2.39 -5.08
C ALA A 76 41.22 -3.49 -5.46
N THR A 77 41.54 -4.12 -6.59
CA THR A 77 41.23 -5.49 -7.07
C THR A 77 40.89 -6.55 -6.02
N MET A 78 39.91 -7.43 -6.31
CA MET A 78 40.11 -8.90 -6.30
C MET A 78 39.00 -9.64 -7.06
N THR A 79 39.48 -10.51 -7.95
CA THR A 79 38.79 -11.57 -8.70
C THR A 79 38.27 -12.68 -7.77
N GLY A 80 37.08 -13.22 -8.06
CA GLY A 80 36.54 -14.39 -7.37
C GLY A 80 35.42 -15.05 -8.15
N ILE A 81 35.78 -16.09 -8.89
CA ILE A 81 34.94 -16.92 -9.74
C ILE A 81 34.23 -17.93 -8.83
N SER A 82 32.90 -18.08 -8.92
CA SER A 82 32.23 -19.28 -8.40
C SER A 82 30.98 -19.60 -9.20
N SER A 83 31.07 -20.75 -9.84
CA SER A 83 30.06 -21.42 -10.63
C SER A 83 28.94 -21.96 -9.73
N THR A 84 27.69 -21.62 -10.04
CA THR A 84 26.53 -22.28 -9.44
C THR A 84 25.68 -22.95 -10.50
N THR A 85 25.59 -24.25 -10.34
CA THR A 85 24.86 -25.25 -11.11
C THR A 85 23.37 -24.92 -11.20
N ILE A 86 22.86 -24.79 -12.43
CA ILE A 86 21.44 -24.65 -12.74
C ILE A 86 20.80 -26.04 -12.70
N ILE A 87 19.94 -26.28 -11.71
CA ILE A 87 19.05 -27.45 -11.68
C ILE A 87 17.82 -27.11 -12.54
N MET A 88 17.78 -27.66 -13.75
CA MET A 88 16.63 -27.59 -14.66
C MET A 88 15.51 -28.50 -14.14
N MET A 89 14.30 -27.96 -13.99
CA MET A 89 13.08 -28.76 -13.86
C MET A 89 12.38 -28.92 -15.21
N PRO A 90 11.82 -30.10 -15.51
CA PRO A 90 11.23 -30.40 -16.81
C PRO A 90 9.86 -29.73 -17.00
N SER A 91 9.75 -28.96 -18.09
CA SER A 91 8.49 -28.46 -18.62
C SER A 91 7.73 -29.62 -19.27
N GLN A 92 6.58 -29.99 -18.71
CA GLN A 92 5.70 -30.98 -19.32
C GLN A 92 4.95 -30.35 -20.50
N ALA A 93 5.19 -30.95 -21.67
CA ALA A 93 4.56 -30.61 -22.94
C ALA A 93 3.05 -30.87 -22.89
N LEU A 94 2.26 -29.84 -23.24
CA LEU A 94 0.84 -29.99 -23.52
C LEU A 94 0.68 -30.60 -24.92
N ALA A 95 -0.09 -31.68 -24.98
CA ALA A 95 -0.36 -32.46 -26.17
C ALA A 95 -0.98 -31.62 -27.30
N GLN A 96 -0.40 -31.73 -28.49
CA GLN A 96 -0.96 -31.28 -29.75
C GLN A 96 -2.20 -32.12 -30.10
N GLN A 97 -3.32 -31.45 -30.33
CA GLN A 97 -4.48 -32.06 -30.98
C GLN A 97 -4.25 -32.18 -32.49
N PRO A 98 -4.71 -33.28 -33.13
CA PRO A 98 -4.56 -33.47 -34.57
C PRO A 98 -5.47 -32.52 -35.37
N GLN A 99 -4.87 -31.89 -36.37
CA GLN A 99 -5.53 -31.08 -37.37
C GLN A 99 -6.41 -31.95 -38.27
N GLN A 100 -7.69 -31.57 -38.41
CA GLN A 100 -8.58 -32.06 -39.46
C GLN A 100 -8.39 -31.21 -40.73
N PRO A 101 -8.38 -31.83 -41.94
CA PRO A 101 -8.32 -31.11 -43.20
C PRO A 101 -9.69 -30.53 -43.59
N THR A 102 -9.74 -29.24 -43.88
CA THR A 102 -10.89 -28.56 -44.50
C THR A 102 -10.77 -28.57 -46.03
N PRO A 103 -11.84 -28.87 -46.79
CA PRO A 103 -11.88 -28.70 -48.23
C PRO A 103 -12.19 -27.24 -48.60
N GLY A 104 -11.52 -26.78 -49.67
CA GLY A 104 -11.54 -25.41 -50.17
C GLY A 104 -12.94 -24.86 -50.43
N THR A 105 -13.16 -23.63 -49.98
CA THR A 105 -14.31 -22.80 -50.36
C THR A 105 -13.79 -21.42 -50.73
N THR A 106 -14.17 -21.01 -51.93
CA THR A 106 -13.87 -19.75 -52.62
C THR A 106 -14.05 -18.51 -51.75
N SER A 107 -13.06 -17.62 -51.82
CA SER A 107 -13.01 -16.31 -51.17
C SER A 107 -14.13 -15.38 -51.67
N ALA A 108 -15.18 -15.24 -50.87
CA ALA A 108 -16.07 -14.08 -50.91
C ALA A 108 -15.59 -13.08 -49.86
N ALA A 109 -15.42 -11.82 -50.26
CA ALA A 109 -15.04 -10.72 -49.39
C ALA A 109 -16.06 -10.57 -48.25
N VAL A 110 -15.67 -10.98 -47.04
CA VAL A 110 -16.42 -10.73 -45.82
C VAL A 110 -16.21 -9.25 -45.48
N THR A 111 -17.21 -8.43 -45.82
CA THR A 111 -17.36 -7.07 -45.33
C THR A 111 -17.47 -7.14 -43.80
N VAL A 112 -16.38 -6.85 -43.11
CA VAL A 112 -16.37 -6.71 -41.64
C VAL A 112 -17.30 -5.55 -41.30
N PRO A 113 -18.40 -5.77 -40.55
CA PRO A 113 -19.26 -4.67 -40.12
C PRO A 113 -18.45 -3.70 -39.26
N PRO A 114 -18.66 -2.38 -39.40
CA PRO A 114 -17.93 -1.38 -38.63
C PRO A 114 -18.11 -1.68 -37.14
N GLN A 115 -16.99 -1.96 -36.45
CA GLN A 115 -16.97 -2.10 -35.00
C GLN A 115 -17.51 -0.79 -34.41
N GLU A 116 -18.70 -0.85 -33.80
CA GLU A 116 -19.22 0.27 -33.04
C GLU A 116 -18.20 0.62 -31.94
N PRO A 117 -17.88 1.91 -31.74
CA PRO A 117 -16.96 2.32 -30.69
C PRO A 117 -17.46 1.77 -29.35
N ASN A 118 -16.59 1.01 -28.66
CA ASN A 118 -16.82 0.39 -27.36
C ASN A 118 -17.71 1.27 -26.45
N LYS A 119 -19.00 0.95 -26.41
CA LYS A 119 -20.05 1.73 -25.75
C LYS A 119 -20.13 1.48 -24.24
N TYR A 120 -19.02 1.01 -23.64
CA TYR A 120 -18.85 0.83 -22.20
C TYR A 120 -18.35 2.12 -21.51
N GLY A 121 -18.69 3.28 -22.08
CA GLY A 121 -18.49 4.56 -21.39
C GLY A 121 -19.45 4.64 -20.22
N VAL A 122 -18.91 4.64 -18.99
CA VAL A 122 -19.69 4.88 -17.75
C VAL A 122 -20.47 6.18 -17.94
N ALA A 123 -21.81 6.10 -17.99
CA ALA A 123 -22.66 7.26 -18.20
C ALA A 123 -22.41 8.29 -17.07
N SER A 124 -21.87 9.46 -17.43
CA SER A 124 -21.49 10.48 -16.46
C SER A 124 -22.72 11.17 -15.86
N ASN A 125 -23.30 10.57 -14.82
CA ASN A 125 -24.36 11.21 -14.05
C ASN A 125 -23.78 12.44 -13.32
N LYS A 126 -24.38 13.63 -13.40
CA LYS A 126 -23.85 14.85 -12.74
C LYS A 126 -23.65 14.67 -11.22
N ARG A 127 -24.44 13.79 -10.58
CA ARG A 127 -24.28 13.41 -9.17
C ARG A 127 -23.02 12.56 -8.91
N LEU A 128 -22.59 11.78 -9.89
CA LEU A 128 -21.40 10.91 -9.83
C LEU A 128 -20.10 11.72 -9.76
N GLY A 129 -20.05 12.87 -10.43
CA GLY A 129 -18.90 13.77 -10.40
C GLY A 129 -18.58 14.28 -8.99
N GLY A 130 -19.62 14.59 -8.20
CA GLY A 130 -19.45 15.02 -6.81
C GLY A 130 -18.85 13.94 -5.91
N LEU A 131 -19.28 12.68 -6.06
CA LEU A 131 -18.75 11.55 -5.30
C LEU A 131 -17.30 11.24 -5.68
N SER A 132 -16.99 11.23 -6.98
CA SER A 132 -15.63 11.01 -7.48
C SER A 132 -14.65 12.04 -6.91
N ASN A 133 -15.03 13.32 -6.88
CA ASN A 133 -14.20 14.38 -6.31
C ASN A 133 -13.99 14.20 -4.80
N LYS A 134 -15.03 13.80 -4.07
CA LYS A 134 -14.89 13.48 -2.63
C LYS A 134 -13.97 12.29 -2.39
N ILE A 135 -14.02 11.26 -3.26
CA ILE A 135 -13.12 10.11 -3.17
C ILE A 135 -11.68 10.50 -3.47
N ARG A 136 -11.43 11.38 -4.45
CA ARG A 136 -10.08 11.92 -4.71
C ARG A 136 -9.53 12.68 -3.50
N ASN A 137 -10.37 13.34 -2.71
CA ASN A 137 -9.94 14.00 -1.48
C ASN A 137 -9.40 13.01 -0.42
N ILE A 138 -9.81 11.73 -0.45
CA ILE A 138 -9.25 10.69 0.43
C ILE A 138 -7.74 10.57 0.18
N CYS A 139 -7.29 10.68 -1.07
CA CYS A 139 -5.86 10.62 -1.40
C CYS A 139 -5.08 11.74 -0.71
N LYS A 140 -5.66 12.94 -0.58
CA LYS A 140 -5.04 14.05 0.13
C LYS A 140 -4.88 13.73 1.62
N THR A 141 -5.92 13.22 2.27
CA THR A 141 -5.85 12.79 3.67
C THR A 141 -4.83 11.67 3.87
N MET A 142 -4.75 10.72 2.92
CA MET A 142 -3.75 9.65 2.93
C MET A 142 -2.31 10.17 2.77
N ASP A 143 -2.11 11.24 2.01
CA ASP A 143 -0.81 11.89 1.84
C ASP A 143 -0.41 12.70 3.10
N GLU A 144 -1.36 13.44 3.67
CA GLU A 144 -1.15 14.14 4.96
C GLU A 144 -0.77 13.14 6.07
N MET A 145 -1.48 12.01 6.16
CA MET A 145 -1.16 10.94 7.09
C MET A 145 0.20 10.30 6.81
N GLN A 146 0.58 10.12 5.53
CA GLN A 146 1.92 9.61 5.18
C GLN A 146 3.01 10.52 5.75
N ARG A 147 2.90 11.83 5.51
CA ARG A 147 3.84 12.83 6.01
C ARG A 147 3.96 12.74 7.53
N ASP A 148 2.82 12.72 8.23
CA ASP A 148 2.79 12.75 9.69
C ASP A 148 3.31 11.43 10.28
N LEU A 149 3.05 10.29 9.64
CA LEU A 149 3.61 8.99 10.00
C LEU A 149 5.14 8.94 9.77
N MET A 150 5.62 9.50 8.65
CA MET A 150 7.04 9.62 8.35
C MET A 150 7.78 10.54 9.34
N GLN A 151 7.07 11.48 9.95
CA GLN A 151 7.59 12.37 11.00
C GLN A 151 7.32 11.87 12.42
N GLU A 152 6.71 10.69 12.57
CA GLU A 152 6.38 10.06 13.85
C GLU A 152 5.52 10.96 14.76
N ARG A 153 4.65 11.76 14.14
CA ARG A 153 3.71 12.65 14.83
C ARG A 153 2.48 11.89 15.29
N TRP A 154 2.66 11.05 16.30
CA TRP A 154 1.60 10.18 16.83
C TRP A 154 0.35 10.95 17.28
N ASP A 155 0.52 12.19 17.76
CA ASP A 155 -0.56 13.12 18.14
C ASP A 155 -1.54 13.41 16.99
N LEU A 156 -1.02 13.49 15.75
CA LEU A 156 -1.83 13.64 14.55
C LEU A 156 -2.27 12.30 13.98
N VAL A 157 -1.34 11.33 13.93
CA VAL A 157 -1.57 10.01 13.33
C VAL A 157 -2.76 9.30 13.98
N GLU A 158 -2.97 9.48 15.29
CA GLU A 158 -4.07 8.87 16.05
C GLU A 158 -5.47 9.30 15.58
N GLN A 159 -5.61 10.47 14.93
CA GLN A 159 -6.90 11.01 14.50
C GLN A 159 -7.34 10.48 13.13
N TYR A 160 -6.39 10.13 12.26
CA TYR A 160 -6.68 9.72 10.89
C TYR A 160 -7.55 8.46 10.78
N PRO A 161 -7.42 7.42 11.62
CA PRO A 161 -8.26 6.23 11.50
C PRO A 161 -9.77 6.55 11.54
N ALA A 162 -10.19 7.42 12.44
CA ALA A 162 -11.59 7.84 12.55
C ALA A 162 -12.04 8.64 11.32
N GLN A 163 -11.20 9.58 10.84
CA GLN A 163 -11.49 10.35 9.64
C GLN A 163 -11.59 9.47 8.40
N LEU A 164 -10.63 8.56 8.19
CA LEU A 164 -10.59 7.67 7.04
C LEU A 164 -11.75 6.66 7.04
N ARG A 165 -12.18 6.21 8.23
CA ARG A 165 -13.36 5.33 8.38
C ARG A 165 -14.64 6.00 7.90
N SER A 166 -14.77 7.32 8.07
CA SER A 166 -15.94 8.07 7.60
C SER A 166 -16.13 8.05 6.08
N TYR A 167 -15.09 7.70 5.31
CA TYR A 167 -15.17 7.58 3.85
C TYR A 167 -15.66 6.22 3.36
N VAL A 168 -15.76 5.18 4.22
CA VAL A 168 -16.22 3.85 3.78
C VAL A 168 -17.63 3.90 3.17
N PRO A 169 -18.64 4.57 3.78
CA PRO A 169 -19.95 4.71 3.14
C PRO A 169 -19.90 5.46 1.81
N LEU A 170 -18.97 6.40 1.65
CA LEU A 170 -18.78 7.16 0.40
C LEU A 170 -18.29 6.25 -0.74
N LEU A 171 -17.33 5.37 -0.46
CA LEU A 171 -16.83 4.38 -1.43
C LEU A 171 -17.95 3.41 -1.85
N THR A 172 -18.70 2.87 -0.88
CA THR A 172 -19.83 1.98 -1.17
C THR A 172 -20.90 2.67 -2.02
N ALA A 173 -21.30 3.90 -1.66
CA ALA A 173 -22.28 4.68 -2.42
C ALA A 173 -21.82 4.99 -3.85
N TYR A 174 -20.52 5.25 -4.05
CA TYR A 174 -19.96 5.41 -5.38
C TYR A 174 -20.05 4.11 -6.18
N THR A 175 -19.65 2.98 -5.61
CA THR A 175 -19.71 1.67 -6.27
C THR A 175 -21.11 1.35 -6.76
N ASP A 176 -22.13 1.57 -5.92
CA ASP A 176 -23.52 1.28 -6.27
C ASP A 176 -24.09 2.25 -7.33
N SER A 177 -23.65 3.51 -7.30
CA SER A 177 -24.12 4.53 -8.26
C SER A 177 -23.41 4.50 -9.60
N ALA A 178 -22.13 4.12 -9.63
CA ALA A 178 -21.30 4.06 -10.84
C ALA A 178 -21.67 2.86 -11.72
N PHE A 179 -22.11 1.76 -11.11
CA PHE A 179 -22.45 0.51 -11.79
C PHE A 179 -23.87 0.08 -11.37
N PRO A 180 -24.94 0.79 -11.79
CA PRO A 180 -26.29 0.52 -11.31
C PRO A 180 -26.97 -0.65 -12.02
N SER A 181 -26.43 -1.16 -13.14
CA SER A 181 -27.11 -2.18 -13.93
C SER A 181 -26.92 -3.59 -13.35
N GLU A 182 -27.86 -4.49 -13.64
CA GLU A 182 -27.74 -5.92 -13.31
C GLU A 182 -27.01 -6.71 -14.41
N ALA A 183 -26.32 -6.02 -15.33
CA ALA A 183 -25.47 -6.69 -16.31
C ALA A 183 -24.38 -7.47 -15.57
N PRO A 184 -24.01 -8.69 -16.03
CA PRO A 184 -22.97 -9.49 -15.38
C PRO A 184 -21.62 -8.75 -15.23
N SER A 185 -21.28 -7.85 -16.17
CA SER A 185 -20.09 -7.00 -16.11
C SER A 185 -20.12 -6.04 -14.91
N ASP A 186 -21.23 -5.31 -14.75
CA ASP A 186 -21.40 -4.34 -13.67
C ASP A 186 -21.46 -5.05 -12.32
N TRP A 187 -22.12 -6.20 -12.25
CA TRP A 187 -22.15 -7.04 -11.05
C TRP A 187 -20.73 -7.47 -10.63
N GLY A 188 -19.93 -7.96 -11.58
CA GLY A 188 -18.53 -8.33 -11.34
C GLY A 188 -17.69 -7.16 -10.83
N LEU A 189 -17.84 -5.98 -11.44
CA LEU A 189 -17.14 -4.76 -11.01
C LEU A 189 -17.56 -4.31 -9.61
N ARG A 190 -18.85 -4.35 -9.27
CA ARG A 190 -19.33 -4.05 -7.90
C ARG A 190 -18.72 -4.98 -6.87
N VAL A 191 -18.64 -6.28 -7.17
CA VAL A 191 -18.03 -7.28 -6.27
C VAL A 191 -16.54 -6.97 -6.08
N ALA A 192 -15.80 -6.71 -7.15
CA ALA A 192 -14.38 -6.37 -7.08
C ALA A 192 -14.14 -5.08 -6.28
N LEU A 193 -14.92 -4.03 -6.51
CA LEU A 193 -14.80 -2.77 -5.78
C LEU A 193 -15.12 -2.93 -4.30
N ARG A 194 -16.18 -3.67 -3.95
CA ARG A 194 -16.51 -3.97 -2.54
C ARG A 194 -15.43 -4.79 -1.86
N TYR A 195 -14.78 -5.70 -2.60
CA TYR A 195 -13.63 -6.44 -2.09
C TYR A 195 -12.48 -5.50 -1.72
N GLU A 196 -12.12 -4.57 -2.60
CA GLU A 196 -11.07 -3.57 -2.33
C GLU A 196 -11.46 -2.65 -1.15
N VAL A 197 -12.73 -2.23 -1.02
CA VAL A 197 -13.21 -1.45 0.14
C VAL A 197 -13.08 -2.25 1.45
N GLY A 198 -13.44 -3.52 1.44
CA GLY A 198 -13.31 -4.40 2.61
C GLY A 198 -11.85 -4.58 3.03
N ARG A 199 -10.94 -4.76 2.06
CA ARG A 199 -9.50 -4.85 2.29
C ARG A 199 -8.93 -3.55 2.84
N TYR A 200 -9.26 -2.42 2.22
CA TYR A 200 -8.90 -1.08 2.70
C TYR A 200 -9.30 -0.89 4.17
N PHE A 201 -10.54 -1.24 4.52
CA PHE A 201 -11.05 -1.14 5.89
C PHE A 201 -10.33 -2.08 6.86
N GLY A 202 -10.04 -3.31 6.47
CA GLY A 202 -9.23 -4.22 7.29
C GLY A 202 -7.84 -3.65 7.61
N CYS A 203 -7.18 -3.05 6.62
CA CYS A 203 -5.89 -2.37 6.79
C CYS A 203 -5.99 -1.14 7.69
N LEU A 204 -7.11 -0.41 7.63
CA LEU A 204 -7.38 0.73 8.50
C LEU A 204 -7.48 0.34 9.99
N GLU A 205 -8.17 -0.76 10.31
CA GLU A 205 -8.25 -1.26 11.68
C GLU A 205 -6.90 -1.81 12.18
N ARG A 206 -6.11 -2.41 11.28
CA ARG A 206 -4.72 -2.78 11.59
C ARG A 206 -3.86 -1.55 11.87
N LEU A 207 -3.99 -0.49 11.07
CA LEU A 207 -3.29 0.78 11.28
C LEU A 207 -3.67 1.38 12.64
N LYS A 208 -4.96 1.46 12.96
CA LYS A 208 -5.45 1.93 14.27
C LYS A 208 -4.79 1.16 15.42
N SER A 209 -4.73 -0.16 15.31
CA SER A 209 -4.09 -1.04 16.31
C SER A 209 -2.59 -0.77 16.43
N ALA A 210 -1.88 -0.60 15.30
CA ALA A 210 -0.46 -0.31 15.26
C ALA A 210 -0.13 1.07 15.86
N VAL A 211 -0.96 2.07 15.56
CA VAL A 211 -0.84 3.45 16.06
C VAL A 211 -1.07 3.51 17.57
N ALA A 212 -2.07 2.81 18.09
CA ALA A 212 -2.32 2.71 19.53
C ALA A 212 -1.12 2.09 20.29
N LYS A 213 -0.42 1.14 19.66
CA LYS A 213 0.81 0.53 20.17
C LYS A 213 2.07 1.35 19.88
N ARG A 214 1.96 2.42 19.08
CA ARG A 214 3.08 3.19 18.50
C ARG A 214 4.12 2.29 17.80
N ASN A 215 3.65 1.21 17.17
CA ASN A 215 4.52 0.30 16.41
C ASN A 215 4.71 0.83 14.99
N LEU A 216 5.83 1.53 14.78
CA LEU A 216 6.13 2.21 13.52
C LEU A 216 6.21 1.23 12.33
N SER A 217 6.85 0.08 12.50
CA SER A 217 6.99 -0.92 11.43
C SER A 217 5.64 -1.47 10.99
N GLU A 218 4.78 -1.84 11.95
CA GLU A 218 3.43 -2.34 11.67
C GLU A 218 2.53 -1.24 11.07
N ALA A 219 2.68 0.00 11.52
CA ALA A 219 1.95 1.14 10.98
C ALA A 219 2.30 1.40 9.50
N TYR A 220 3.57 1.27 9.11
CA TYR A 220 3.98 1.36 7.71
C TYR A 220 3.38 0.28 6.83
N VAL A 221 3.42 -0.97 7.26
CA VAL A 221 2.83 -2.08 6.50
C VAL A 221 1.32 -1.90 6.37
N ALA A 222 0.64 -1.51 7.45
CA ALA A 222 -0.79 -1.23 7.41
C ALA A 222 -1.12 -0.05 6.48
N TYR A 223 -0.31 1.01 6.52
CA TYR A 223 -0.43 2.16 5.62
C TYR A 223 -0.23 1.77 4.14
N SER A 224 0.79 0.95 3.85
CA SER A 224 1.10 0.53 2.49
C SER A 224 -0.01 -0.34 1.90
N ASP A 225 -0.51 -1.30 2.67
CA ASP A 225 -1.64 -2.13 2.25
C ASP A 225 -2.90 -1.31 2.02
N MET A 226 -3.21 -0.39 2.93
CA MET A 226 -4.35 0.51 2.79
C MET A 226 -4.22 1.39 1.52
N SER A 227 -3.02 1.93 1.27
CA SER A 227 -2.73 2.74 0.09
C SER A 227 -2.86 1.93 -1.20
N LEU A 228 -2.39 0.69 -1.21
CA LEU A 228 -2.48 -0.23 -2.35
C LEU A 228 -3.94 -0.54 -2.71
N HIS A 229 -4.75 -0.89 -1.72
CA HIS A 229 -6.17 -1.20 -1.93
C HIS A 229 -6.97 0.03 -2.38
N LEU A 230 -6.62 1.22 -1.89
CA LEU A 230 -7.21 2.46 -2.39
C LEU A 230 -6.82 2.75 -3.85
N ASP A 231 -5.55 2.62 -4.24
CA ASP A 231 -5.10 2.78 -5.64
C ASP A 231 -5.84 1.82 -6.58
N ARG A 232 -5.92 0.53 -6.22
CA ARG A 232 -6.68 -0.47 -6.99
C ARG A 232 -8.15 -0.09 -7.14
N TYR A 233 -8.79 0.35 -6.05
CA TYR A 233 -10.17 0.83 -6.10
C TYR A 233 -10.33 2.02 -7.07
N LEU A 234 -9.43 3.00 -7.03
CA LEU A 234 -9.48 4.18 -7.90
C LEU A 234 -9.32 3.82 -9.38
N ARG A 235 -8.47 2.84 -9.71
CA ARG A 235 -8.29 2.31 -11.06
C ARG A 235 -9.52 1.55 -11.56
N VAL A 236 -9.96 0.55 -10.80
CA VAL A 236 -11.11 -0.29 -11.16
C VAL A 236 -12.39 0.53 -11.23
N GLY A 237 -12.53 1.53 -10.35
CA GLY A 237 -13.69 2.42 -10.31
C GLY A 237 -13.71 3.45 -11.43
N GLY A 238 -12.67 3.54 -12.27
CA GLY A 238 -12.59 4.56 -13.32
C GLY A 238 -12.50 5.99 -12.76
N ILE A 239 -11.96 6.15 -11.55
CA ILE A 239 -11.84 7.46 -10.89
C ILE A 239 -10.61 8.20 -11.40
N TYR A 240 -9.58 7.50 -11.87
CA TYR A 240 -8.48 8.13 -12.61
C TYR A 240 -8.94 8.50 -14.03
N THR A 241 -8.59 9.72 -14.45
CA THR A 241 -8.98 10.26 -15.77
C THR A 241 -8.17 9.67 -16.92
N PHE A 242 -7.03 9.05 -16.62
CA PHE A 242 -6.12 8.51 -17.61
C PHE A 242 -5.96 7.03 -17.33
N TYR A 243 -6.24 6.20 -18.34
CA TYR A 243 -5.70 4.85 -18.34
C TYR A 243 -4.27 4.96 -18.83
N ASP A 244 -3.33 4.60 -17.98
CA ASP A 244 -1.96 4.39 -18.46
C ASP A 244 -2.00 3.10 -19.27
N ASN A 245 -1.79 3.21 -20.58
CA ASN A 245 -1.42 2.05 -21.37
C ASN A 245 -0.12 1.58 -20.74
N VAL A 246 -0.09 0.36 -20.18
CA VAL A 246 1.12 -0.15 -19.52
C VAL A 246 2.24 -0.21 -20.57
N ILE A 247 3.06 0.84 -20.62
CA ILE A 247 4.27 0.88 -21.43
C ILE A 247 5.31 0.13 -20.63
N ASP A 248 5.78 -0.99 -21.18
CA ASP A 248 6.89 -1.74 -20.62
C ASP A 248 8.18 -0.92 -20.78
N ASN A 249 8.50 -0.14 -19.75
CA ASN A 249 9.66 0.74 -19.73
C ASN A 249 10.97 -0.04 -19.75
N GLU A 250 10.97 -1.33 -19.39
CA GLU A 250 12.17 -2.15 -19.40
C GLU A 250 12.82 -2.19 -20.78
N LYS A 251 11.99 -2.26 -21.83
CA LYS A 251 12.44 -2.23 -23.23
C LYS A 251 13.04 -0.89 -23.63
N TYR A 252 12.47 0.20 -23.14
CA TYR A 252 12.97 1.55 -23.43
C TYR A 252 14.31 1.83 -22.74
N PHE A 253 14.49 1.31 -21.52
CA PHE A 253 15.72 1.48 -20.75
C PHE A 253 16.76 0.37 -20.96
N ALA A 254 16.53 -0.58 -21.87
CA ALA A 254 17.48 -1.67 -22.15
C ALA A 254 18.84 -1.14 -22.65
N GLU A 255 18.85 -0.01 -23.36
CA GLU A 255 20.06 0.61 -23.91
C GLU A 255 20.66 1.71 -23.01
N TYR A 256 19.95 2.11 -21.94
CA TYR A 256 20.26 3.30 -21.14
C TYR A 256 20.48 3.01 -19.66
N ASP A 257 21.07 1.86 -19.32
CA ASP A 257 21.35 1.49 -17.92
C ASP A 257 22.23 2.52 -17.20
N SER A 258 23.14 3.17 -17.91
CA SER A 258 24.02 4.20 -17.36
C SER A 258 23.32 5.54 -17.08
N ALA A 259 22.10 5.75 -17.59
CA ALA A 259 21.36 7.00 -17.37
C ALA A 259 20.72 7.05 -15.97
N LEU A 260 20.52 5.90 -15.32
CA LEU A 260 19.92 5.79 -14.01
C LEU A 260 21.00 5.82 -12.93
N VAL A 261 20.93 6.80 -12.03
CA VAL A 261 21.93 6.99 -10.96
C VAL A 261 21.32 6.54 -9.62
N TYR A 262 21.74 5.37 -9.14
CA TYR A 262 21.22 4.73 -7.92
C TYR A 262 22.27 3.87 -7.21
N SER A 263 22.04 3.55 -5.93
CA SER A 263 22.89 2.64 -5.16
C SER A 263 22.55 1.18 -5.47
N ASP A 264 23.55 0.29 -5.39
CA ASP A 264 23.33 -1.15 -5.60
C ASP A 264 22.33 -1.69 -4.55
N PRO A 265 21.14 -2.16 -4.97
CA PRO A 265 20.07 -2.55 -4.05
C PRO A 265 20.41 -3.78 -3.19
N ILE A 266 21.45 -4.54 -3.55
CA ILE A 266 21.93 -5.68 -2.74
C ILE A 266 22.84 -5.18 -1.62
N LYS A 267 23.72 -4.22 -1.92
CA LYS A 267 24.70 -3.68 -0.96
C LYS A 267 24.08 -2.64 -0.03
N ASP A 268 23.16 -1.84 -0.54
CA ASP A 268 22.48 -0.76 0.16
C ASP A 268 20.97 -0.81 -0.15
N PRO A 269 20.24 -1.81 0.42
CA PRO A 269 18.83 -1.99 0.13
C PRO A 269 18.01 -0.79 0.61
N ALA A 270 17.01 -0.40 -0.17
CA ALA A 270 16.09 0.65 0.23
C ALA A 270 15.34 0.30 1.53
N ASP A 271 15.22 1.30 2.41
CA ASP A 271 14.43 1.27 3.63
C ASP A 271 13.17 2.13 3.47
N VAL A 272 12.22 1.98 4.39
CA VAL A 272 11.01 2.82 4.40
C VAL A 272 11.41 4.28 4.56
N ARG A 273 10.77 5.18 3.79
CA ARG A 273 11.09 6.62 3.63
C ARG A 273 12.16 6.94 2.59
N ASP A 274 12.90 5.96 2.09
CA ASP A 274 13.90 6.24 1.05
C ASP A 274 13.25 6.55 -0.28
N LEU A 275 13.80 7.56 -0.96
CA LEU A 275 13.49 7.85 -2.35
C LEU A 275 14.22 6.82 -3.23
N VAL A 276 13.47 6.22 -4.14
CA VAL A 276 13.93 5.09 -4.94
C VAL A 276 13.69 5.31 -6.42
N VAL A 277 14.43 4.57 -7.22
CA VAL A 277 14.16 4.33 -8.63
C VAL A 277 14.01 2.83 -8.83
N LEU A 278 13.02 2.45 -9.63
CA LEU A 278 12.86 1.05 -10.01
C LEU A 278 13.92 0.70 -11.07
N CYS A 279 14.84 -0.19 -10.73
CA CYS A 279 15.95 -0.56 -11.61
C CYS A 279 15.66 -1.77 -12.52
N LYS A 280 14.52 -2.46 -12.32
CA LYS A 280 14.11 -3.65 -13.06
C LYS A 280 12.59 -3.69 -13.28
N GLY A 281 12.16 -4.50 -14.25
CA GLY A 281 10.75 -4.78 -14.52
C GLY A 281 10.06 -3.69 -15.34
N PRO A 282 8.73 -3.82 -15.56
CA PRO A 282 7.99 -2.99 -16.51
C PRO A 282 7.94 -1.51 -16.14
N ASP A 283 8.17 -1.18 -14.88
CA ASP A 283 8.19 0.18 -14.35
C ASP A 283 9.63 0.73 -14.20
N LYS A 284 10.63 0.13 -14.85
CA LYS A 284 12.04 0.56 -14.81
C LYS A 284 12.18 2.05 -15.13
N GLY A 285 13.02 2.74 -14.37
CA GLY A 285 13.27 4.17 -14.48
C GLY A 285 12.24 5.05 -13.77
N LYS A 286 11.07 4.53 -13.35
CA LYS A 286 10.13 5.30 -12.54
C LYS A 286 10.69 5.53 -11.14
N THR A 287 10.46 6.72 -10.60
CA THR A 287 10.87 7.15 -9.27
C THR A 287 9.71 7.12 -8.28
N GLY A 288 10.03 7.09 -6.98
CA GLY A 288 9.04 7.10 -5.93
C GLY A 288 9.64 7.00 -4.53
N ILE A 289 8.82 6.63 -3.56
CA ILE A 289 9.20 6.44 -2.16
C ILE A 289 8.76 5.07 -1.64
N VAL A 290 9.62 4.41 -0.86
CA VAL A 290 9.24 3.16 -0.17
C VAL A 290 8.33 3.51 1.00
N ILE A 291 7.11 2.98 0.98
CA ILE A 291 6.09 3.23 2.01
C ILE A 291 5.87 2.04 2.94
N GLY A 292 6.40 0.86 2.60
CA GLY A 292 6.32 -0.34 3.44
C GLY A 292 7.20 -1.47 2.92
N ILE A 293 7.69 -2.32 3.82
CA ILE A 293 8.47 -3.53 3.52
C ILE A 293 7.76 -4.71 4.17
N TYR A 294 7.46 -5.74 3.38
CA TYR A 294 6.72 -6.91 3.86
C TYR A 294 7.68 -7.91 4.54
N GLN A 295 7.35 -8.28 5.78
CA GLN A 295 8.15 -9.19 6.62
C GLN A 295 7.63 -10.64 6.56
N ASP A 296 6.81 -10.98 5.58
CA ASP A 296 6.20 -12.31 5.39
C ASP A 296 7.12 -13.31 4.67
N GLY A 297 8.38 -12.95 4.43
CA GLY A 297 9.35 -13.75 3.69
C GLY A 297 9.25 -13.60 2.16
N SER A 298 8.31 -12.79 1.64
CA SER A 298 8.21 -12.54 0.19
C SER A 298 9.35 -11.68 -0.36
N GLU A 299 10.12 -11.02 0.51
CA GLU A 299 11.14 -10.02 0.15
C GLU A 299 10.60 -8.92 -0.77
N THR A 300 9.33 -8.56 -0.63
CA THR A 300 8.70 -7.49 -1.41
C THR A 300 8.59 -6.19 -0.61
N CYS A 301 8.55 -5.08 -1.32
CA CYS A 301 8.25 -3.77 -0.76
C CYS A 301 7.15 -3.07 -1.56
N ALA A 302 6.44 -2.17 -0.88
CA ALA A 302 5.46 -1.29 -1.50
C ALA A 302 6.11 0.07 -1.77
N VAL A 303 6.10 0.47 -3.04
CA VAL A 303 6.62 1.74 -3.53
C VAL A 303 5.45 2.59 -4.00
N LYS A 304 5.36 3.82 -3.48
CA LYS A 304 4.49 4.86 -4.02
C LYS A 304 5.28 5.60 -5.09
N LEU A 305 4.87 5.45 -6.34
CA LEU A 305 5.52 6.13 -7.47
C LEU A 305 5.12 7.61 -7.50
N ASP A 306 6.03 8.42 -8.04
CA ASP A 306 5.80 9.85 -8.23
C ASP A 306 4.57 10.07 -9.13
N ARG A 307 3.86 11.17 -8.86
CA ARG A 307 2.58 11.43 -9.52
C ARG A 307 2.77 11.66 -11.02
N TYR A 308 2.12 10.83 -11.82
CA TYR A 308 2.01 11.04 -13.27
C TYR A 308 0.61 11.49 -13.63
N LYS A 309 0.47 12.69 -14.22
CA LYS A 309 -0.82 13.29 -14.60
C LYS A 309 -1.87 13.31 -13.47
N GLY A 310 -1.40 13.54 -12.24
CA GLY A 310 -2.25 13.59 -11.04
C GLY A 310 -2.71 12.22 -10.53
N MET A 311 -2.24 11.12 -11.11
CA MET A 311 -2.51 9.77 -10.62
C MET A 311 -1.48 9.39 -9.55
N ARG A 312 -1.96 8.67 -8.54
CA ARG A 312 -1.13 8.06 -7.50
C ARG A 312 -1.03 6.58 -7.83
N GLU A 313 0.18 6.04 -7.89
CA GLU A 313 0.40 4.65 -8.23
C GLU A 313 1.15 3.95 -7.10
N ILE A 314 0.60 2.84 -6.60
CA ILE A 314 1.25 1.98 -5.62
C ILE A 314 1.63 0.67 -6.29
N ARG A 315 2.92 0.35 -6.28
CA ARG A 315 3.44 -0.91 -6.80
C ARG A 315 4.01 -1.74 -5.66
N VAL A 316 3.73 -3.04 -5.69
CA VAL A 316 4.43 -4.02 -4.86
C VAL A 316 5.44 -4.69 -5.77
N VAL A 317 6.71 -4.57 -5.42
CA VAL A 317 7.83 -5.07 -6.21
C VAL A 317 8.78 -5.87 -5.32
N PRO A 318 9.57 -6.80 -5.88
CA PRO A 318 10.72 -7.37 -5.18
C PRO A 318 11.64 -6.26 -4.64
N ARG A 319 12.15 -6.44 -3.41
CA ARG A 319 12.96 -5.41 -2.75
C ARG A 319 14.22 -5.06 -3.54
N ASN A 320 14.80 -6.03 -4.23
CA ASN A 320 15.97 -5.81 -5.08
C ASN A 320 15.68 -5.04 -6.40
N TRP A 321 14.42 -4.68 -6.67
CA TRP A 321 14.06 -3.80 -7.80
C TRP A 321 14.04 -2.32 -7.39
N ALA A 322 13.86 -2.02 -6.10
CA ALA A 322 13.81 -0.66 -5.58
C ALA A 322 15.20 -0.23 -5.08
N ALA A 323 15.95 0.48 -5.91
CA ALA A 323 17.27 0.99 -5.58
C ALA A 323 17.18 2.41 -5.03
N LYS A 324 17.97 2.76 -3.99
CA LYS A 324 17.98 4.13 -3.47
C LYS A 324 18.51 5.06 -4.54
N ARG A 325 17.78 6.14 -4.80
CA ARG A 325 18.18 7.15 -5.77
C ARG A 325 19.41 7.89 -5.25
N LEU A 326 20.39 8.13 -6.13
CA LEU A 326 21.58 8.94 -5.82
C LEU A 326 21.49 10.28 -6.57
N GLY A 327 21.98 11.37 -5.96
CA GLY A 327 21.99 12.72 -6.55
C GLY A 327 21.04 13.71 -5.88
N GLU A 328 20.92 14.92 -6.44
CA GLU A 328 20.02 15.96 -5.96
C GLU A 328 18.56 15.52 -6.16
N GLN A 329 17.76 15.67 -5.10
CA GLN A 329 16.40 15.15 -5.03
C GLN A 329 15.46 16.27 -4.67
N GLU A 330 14.44 16.47 -5.50
CA GLU A 330 13.27 17.21 -5.10
C GLU A 330 12.55 16.41 -4.00
N PRO A 331 12.11 17.06 -2.91
CA PRO A 331 11.32 16.37 -1.90
C PRO A 331 10.00 15.88 -2.51
N ASP A 332 9.55 14.70 -2.11
CA ASP A 332 8.23 14.16 -2.50
C ASP A 332 7.13 15.19 -2.21
N ASP A 333 6.14 15.29 -3.11
CA ASP A 333 4.97 16.17 -3.01
C ASP A 333 4.30 16.14 -1.64
N VAL A 334 4.32 14.98 -0.96
CA VAL A 334 3.79 14.79 0.39
C VAL A 334 4.42 15.75 1.40
N PHE A 335 5.71 16.06 1.24
CA PHE A 335 6.44 16.98 2.09
C PHE A 335 6.23 18.45 1.71
N LEU A 336 5.71 18.72 0.50
CA LEU A 336 5.36 20.06 0.02
C LEU A 336 3.97 20.52 0.47
N ILE A 337 3.14 19.63 1.05
CA ILE A 337 1.79 19.97 1.50
C ILE A 337 1.85 21.06 2.60
N PRO A 338 1.29 22.27 2.37
CA PRO A 338 1.31 23.33 3.35
C PRO A 338 0.63 22.92 4.64
N ARG A 339 1.25 23.26 5.78
CA ARG A 339 0.62 23.09 7.09
C ARG A 339 -0.33 24.26 7.32
N LYS A 340 -1.58 23.97 7.70
CA LYS A 340 -2.41 25.01 8.31
C LYS A 340 -1.75 25.35 9.65
N ALA A 341 -1.40 26.62 9.85
CA ALA A 341 -1.00 27.11 11.15
C ALA A 341 -2.18 26.87 12.10
N SER A 342 -1.97 25.97 13.06
CA SER A 342 -2.94 25.64 14.11
C SER A 342 -2.99 26.72 15.17
#